data_AF-A0A3M6VXQ6-F1
#
_entry.id   AF-A0A3M6VXQ6-F1
#
_cell.length_a   1.000
_cell.length_b   1.000
_cell.length_c   1.000
_cell.angle_alpha   90.00
_cell.angle_beta   90.00
_cell.angle_gamma   90.00
#
_symmetry.space_group_name_H-M   'P 1'
#
loop_
_entity.id
_entity.type
_entity.pdbx_description
1 polymer ?
#
loop_
_entity_poly.entity_id
_entity_poly.type
_entity_poly.pdbx_seq_one_letter_code
_entity_poly.pdbx_strand_id
1 'polypeptide(L)'
;MPEIKKYTIAEPYLNLQGGLLEAPFWEKSRDSLRFVDIVKRKLYFLRPQEGPSSLQTRDLDFNIGTTADIEGTEKEFVFGGKYGYGIMNRETGESRWIRKFWHDEERKPDGGGKPGKGETREIRMRSNDGAVDAAGRFFVGAMNDPVVTETFTDEGILFRLDPDGSLHRMKEGITIPNGISWTLDNQSVYFTNSPTQKIMKYPYDLPTGTIGWEQGEIFFQCPYEGGFPDGHAQDEEGCFWIALFGTGKVVRVNPQGEIIAEIEFPTRCVTCPGFAGTELFVTSAAEEEPEHYAWSTKCQGSLYRIDVGVRGAPLNRYRNQGGA
;
A
#
# COMPACT_ATOMS: atom_id res chain seq x y z
N MET A 1 23.17 20.19 10.75
CA MET A 1 22.01 19.34 10.42
C MET A 1 21.01 19.53 11.54
N PRO A 2 19.72 19.79 11.25
CA PRO A 2 18.69 19.81 12.28
C PRO A 2 18.67 18.46 13.02
N GLU A 3 18.33 18.49 14.31
CA GLU A 3 18.23 17.28 15.13
C GLU A 3 17.07 16.41 14.63
N ILE A 4 17.35 15.13 14.35
CA ILE A 4 16.32 14.16 13.94
C ILE A 4 15.46 13.82 15.16
N LYS A 5 14.16 14.10 15.09
CA LYS A 5 13.22 13.74 16.16
C LYS A 5 13.07 12.22 16.25
N LYS A 6 13.20 11.63 17.45
CA LYS A 6 13.10 10.19 17.65
C LYS A 6 11.86 9.80 18.43
N TYR A 7 11.25 8.70 18.01
CA TYR A 7 10.18 8.00 18.71
C TYR A 7 10.54 6.52 18.85
N THR A 8 10.01 5.87 19.88
CA THR A 8 10.19 4.44 20.09
C THR A 8 8.85 3.84 20.51
N ILE A 9 8.45 2.77 19.83
CA ILE A 9 7.29 1.97 20.21
C ILE A 9 7.79 0.68 20.85
N ALA A 10 7.33 0.39 22.07
CA ALA A 10 7.79 -0.78 22.83
C ALA A 10 6.90 -2.01 22.60
N GLU A 11 5.62 -1.80 22.29
CA GLU A 11 4.62 -2.87 22.17
C GLU A 11 3.61 -2.57 21.06
N PRO A 12 3.03 -3.61 20.43
CA PRO A 12 2.00 -3.44 19.42
C PRO A 12 0.70 -2.92 20.04
N TYR A 13 -0.02 -2.09 19.28
CA TYR A 13 -1.37 -1.67 19.62
C TYR A 13 -2.38 -2.83 19.46
N LEU A 14 -2.19 -3.63 18.42
CA LEU A 14 -2.84 -4.93 18.23
C LEU A 14 -1.81 -5.96 17.80
N ASN A 15 -1.64 -7.03 18.59
CA ASN A 15 -0.80 -8.16 18.22
C ASN A 15 -1.63 -9.20 17.47
N LEU A 16 -1.76 -9.04 16.15
CA LEU A 16 -2.61 -9.89 15.31
C LEU A 16 -1.88 -11.14 14.78
N GLN A 17 -0.55 -11.13 14.83
CA GLN A 17 0.30 -12.14 14.19
C GLN A 17 -0.11 -12.36 12.72
N GLY A 18 -0.49 -11.29 12.01
CA GLY A 18 -0.87 -11.29 10.60
C GLY A 18 0.26 -11.78 9.68
N GLY A 19 -0.09 -12.19 8.47
CA GLY A 19 0.87 -12.63 7.47
C GLY A 19 1.58 -11.45 6.80
N LEU A 20 0.79 -10.55 6.24
CA LEU A 20 1.26 -9.30 5.63
C LEU A 20 0.19 -8.24 5.81
N LEU A 21 0.26 -7.49 6.91
CA LEU A 21 -0.69 -6.41 7.14
C LEU A 21 -0.31 -5.20 6.29
N GLU A 22 -1.29 -4.58 5.63
CA GLU A 22 -1.05 -3.55 4.63
C GLU A 22 -2.21 -2.55 4.52
N ALA A 23 -1.94 -1.47 3.77
CA ALA A 23 -2.91 -0.47 3.32
C ALA A 23 -3.86 0.08 4.41
N PRO A 24 -3.35 0.61 5.54
CA PRO A 24 -4.16 1.33 6.51
C PRO A 24 -4.82 2.57 5.89
N PHE A 25 -6.15 2.58 5.89
CA PHE A 25 -6.99 3.60 5.29
C PHE A 25 -8.01 4.10 6.33
N TRP A 26 -7.95 5.39 6.69
CA TRP A 26 -8.88 5.97 7.67
C TRP A 26 -10.10 6.62 7.03
N GLU A 27 -11.25 6.07 7.35
CA GLU A 27 -12.58 6.54 6.96
C GLU A 27 -13.08 7.55 7.99
N LYS A 28 -12.68 8.81 7.85
CA LYS A 28 -12.96 9.88 8.82
C LYS A 28 -14.45 10.02 9.20
N SER A 29 -15.39 9.84 8.26
CA SER A 29 -16.83 10.00 8.55
C SER A 29 -17.39 8.89 9.45
N ARG A 30 -16.67 7.77 9.58
CA ARG A 30 -17.10 6.57 10.32
C ARG A 30 -16.23 6.26 11.53
N ASP A 31 -15.18 7.05 11.74
CA ASP A 31 -14.09 6.71 12.66
C ASP A 31 -13.62 5.26 12.47
N SER A 32 -13.35 4.86 11.23
CA SER A 32 -12.99 3.47 10.91
C SER A 32 -11.64 3.42 10.20
N LEU A 33 -10.65 2.78 10.82
CA LEU A 33 -9.40 2.39 10.18
C LEU A 33 -9.58 1.02 9.53
N ARG A 34 -9.55 0.99 8.21
CA ARG A 34 -9.60 -0.23 7.40
C ARG A 34 -8.19 -0.63 6.99
N PHE A 35 -7.83 -1.89 7.09
CA PHE A 35 -6.53 -2.42 6.63
C PHE A 35 -6.65 -3.90 6.27
N VAL A 36 -5.70 -4.45 5.54
CA VAL A 36 -5.77 -5.82 4.99
C VAL A 36 -4.71 -6.72 5.61
N ASP A 37 -4.95 -8.04 5.61
CA ASP A 37 -3.90 -9.06 5.60
C ASP A 37 -3.88 -9.71 4.22
N ILE A 38 -2.88 -9.36 3.40
CA ILE A 38 -2.80 -9.82 2.02
C ILE A 38 -2.65 -11.35 1.98
N VAL A 39 -1.76 -11.89 2.82
CA VAL A 39 -1.41 -13.32 2.83
C VAL A 39 -2.51 -14.15 3.46
N LYS A 40 -3.05 -13.73 4.61
CA LYS A 40 -4.13 -14.48 5.28
C LYS A 40 -5.51 -14.18 4.69
N ARG A 41 -5.62 -13.31 3.69
CA ARG A 41 -6.87 -12.91 3.02
C ARG A 41 -7.91 -12.43 4.03
N LYS A 42 -7.54 -11.42 4.81
CA LYS A 42 -8.43 -10.79 5.80
C LYS A 42 -8.58 -9.30 5.53
N LEU A 43 -9.74 -8.77 5.91
CA LEU A 43 -10.01 -7.35 5.99
C LEU A 43 -10.35 -7.01 7.44
N TYR A 44 -9.74 -5.95 7.96
CA TYR A 44 -9.96 -5.46 9.32
C TYR A 44 -10.61 -4.10 9.31
N PHE A 45 -11.44 -3.86 10.33
CA PHE A 45 -12.01 -2.56 10.63
C PHE A 45 -11.82 -2.29 12.12
N LEU A 46 -11.14 -1.20 12.46
CA LEU A 46 -10.89 -0.78 13.83
C LEU A 46 -11.50 0.60 14.01
N ARG A 47 -12.17 0.87 15.13
CA ARG A 47 -12.59 2.24 15.49
C ARG A 47 -11.56 2.87 16.43
N PRO A 48 -10.70 3.81 15.97
CA PRO A 48 -9.62 4.35 16.78
C PRO A 48 -10.07 4.90 18.14
N GLN A 49 -11.22 5.59 18.19
CA GLN A 49 -11.72 6.19 19.43
C GLN A 49 -12.24 5.15 20.44
N GLU A 50 -12.72 4.00 19.96
CA GLU A 50 -13.20 2.91 20.84
C GLU A 50 -12.10 1.95 21.28
N GLY A 51 -10.92 2.04 20.68
CA GLY A 51 -9.77 1.24 21.08
C GLY A 51 -9.73 -0.17 20.47
N PRO A 52 -8.75 -1.00 20.88
CA PRO A 52 -8.50 -2.34 20.33
C PRO A 52 -9.71 -3.29 20.33
N SER A 53 -10.60 -3.16 21.32
CA SER A 53 -11.81 -4.00 21.45
C SER A 53 -12.84 -3.80 20.34
N SER A 54 -12.72 -2.73 19.55
CA SER A 54 -13.62 -2.44 18.43
C SER A 54 -13.25 -3.19 17.14
N LEU A 55 -12.14 -3.92 17.13
CA LEU A 55 -11.65 -4.62 15.95
C LEU A 55 -12.69 -5.63 15.43
N GLN A 56 -13.04 -5.48 14.16
CA GLN A 56 -13.83 -6.43 13.39
C GLN A 56 -12.95 -7.03 12.28
N THR A 57 -13.20 -8.29 11.96
CA THR A 57 -12.46 -9.03 10.94
C THR A 57 -13.42 -9.69 9.97
N ARG A 58 -13.04 -9.72 8.70
CA ARG A 58 -13.74 -10.43 7.64
C ARG A 58 -12.75 -11.30 6.87
N ASP A 59 -13.11 -12.55 6.66
CA ASP A 59 -12.39 -13.46 5.76
C ASP A 59 -12.72 -13.14 4.30
N LEU A 60 -11.73 -13.29 3.43
CA LEU A 60 -11.82 -13.03 2.00
C LEU A 60 -11.46 -14.29 1.21
N ASP A 61 -12.15 -14.50 0.09
CA ASP A 61 -11.84 -15.60 -0.83
C ASP A 61 -10.53 -15.34 -1.61
N PHE A 62 -10.15 -14.08 -1.76
CA PHE A 62 -9.00 -13.59 -2.52
C PHE A 62 -8.21 -12.55 -1.73
N ASN A 63 -6.95 -12.33 -2.11
CA ASN A 63 -6.17 -11.24 -1.53
C ASN A 63 -6.62 -9.88 -2.08
N ILE A 64 -6.59 -8.88 -1.19
CA ILE A 64 -6.73 -7.46 -1.49
C ILE A 64 -5.43 -6.81 -1.08
N GLY A 65 -4.81 -6.04 -1.97
CA GLY A 65 -3.57 -5.31 -1.68
C GLY A 65 -3.81 -3.89 -1.19
N THR A 66 -4.83 -3.21 -1.71
CA THR A 66 -5.17 -1.84 -1.32
C THR A 66 -6.67 -1.56 -1.44
N THR A 67 -7.15 -0.52 -0.73
CA THR A 67 -8.55 -0.07 -0.74
C THR A 67 -8.63 1.45 -0.83
N ALA A 68 -9.74 1.95 -1.38
CA ALA A 68 -10.06 3.37 -1.34
C ALA A 68 -11.58 3.58 -1.25
N ASP A 69 -11.98 4.72 -0.70
CA ASP A 69 -13.39 5.11 -0.68
C ASP A 69 -13.86 5.57 -2.06
N ILE A 70 -15.15 5.37 -2.33
CA ILE A 70 -15.80 5.79 -3.58
C ILE A 70 -16.53 7.12 -3.32
N GLU A 71 -16.37 8.10 -4.20
CA GLU A 71 -17.10 9.36 -4.12
C GLU A 71 -18.61 9.13 -4.27
N GLY A 72 -19.41 9.79 -3.43
CA GLY A 72 -20.88 9.72 -3.50
C GLY A 72 -21.54 8.53 -2.80
N THR A 73 -20.77 7.61 -2.20
CA THR A 73 -21.35 6.51 -1.40
C THR A 73 -20.54 6.24 -0.15
N GLU A 74 -21.23 5.92 0.94
CA GLU A 74 -20.61 5.38 2.16
C GLU A 74 -20.83 3.88 2.33
N LYS A 75 -21.64 3.24 1.47
CA LYS A 75 -21.95 1.81 1.57
C LYS A 75 -20.86 0.94 0.97
N GLU A 76 -20.16 1.44 -0.03
CA GLU A 76 -19.26 0.66 -0.89
C GLU A 76 -17.87 1.29 -0.99
N PHE A 77 -16.82 0.47 -1.01
CA PHE A 77 -15.45 0.90 -1.25
C PHE A 77 -14.88 0.13 -2.43
N VAL A 78 -13.92 0.73 -3.11
CA VAL A 78 -13.18 0.10 -4.20
C VAL A 78 -11.93 -0.56 -3.64
N PHE A 79 -11.48 -1.63 -4.26
CA PHE A 79 -10.26 -2.33 -3.88
C PHE A 79 -9.48 -2.79 -5.11
N GLY A 80 -8.16 -2.85 -4.97
CA GLY A 80 -7.27 -3.59 -5.84
C GLY A 80 -6.98 -4.95 -5.21
N GLY A 81 -7.31 -6.04 -5.91
CA GLY A 81 -7.15 -7.41 -5.42
C GLY A 81 -6.52 -8.34 -6.44
N LYS A 82 -6.50 -9.64 -6.12
CA LYS A 82 -5.88 -10.72 -6.91
C LYS A 82 -6.03 -10.57 -8.42
N TYR A 83 -7.24 -10.26 -8.88
CA TYR A 83 -7.57 -10.27 -10.31
C TYR A 83 -7.72 -8.89 -10.96
N GLY A 84 -7.71 -7.80 -10.18
CA GLY A 84 -8.03 -6.46 -10.69
C GLY A 84 -8.71 -5.58 -9.67
N TYR A 85 -9.65 -4.78 -10.15
CA TYR A 85 -10.43 -3.83 -9.38
C TYR A 85 -11.81 -4.40 -9.06
N GLY A 86 -12.24 -4.26 -7.82
CA GLY A 86 -13.57 -4.64 -7.38
C GLY A 86 -14.17 -3.61 -6.44
N ILE A 87 -15.45 -3.78 -6.16
CA ILE A 87 -16.20 -2.99 -5.18
C ILE A 87 -16.78 -3.95 -4.15
N MET A 88 -16.68 -3.58 -2.87
CA MET A 88 -17.23 -4.34 -1.76
C MET A 88 -18.21 -3.50 -0.94
N ASN A 89 -19.33 -4.10 -0.58
CA ASN A 89 -20.26 -3.55 0.40
C ASN A 89 -19.67 -3.69 1.81
N ARG A 90 -19.59 -2.59 2.57
CA ARG A 90 -18.99 -2.57 3.91
C ARG A 90 -19.72 -3.46 4.91
N GLU A 91 -21.04 -3.44 4.87
CA GLU A 91 -21.89 -4.08 5.85
C GLU A 91 -21.99 -5.58 5.58
N THR A 92 -22.35 -5.94 4.34
CA THR A 92 -22.58 -7.35 3.97
C THR A 92 -21.28 -8.10 3.64
N GLY A 93 -20.23 -7.38 3.21
CA GLY A 93 -19.01 -8.00 2.67
C GLY A 93 -19.15 -8.55 1.26
N GLU A 94 -20.33 -8.45 0.65
CA GLU A 94 -20.53 -8.85 -0.75
C GLU A 94 -19.64 -8.00 -1.67
N SER A 95 -19.00 -8.65 -2.62
CA SER A 95 -18.08 -8.00 -3.55
C SER A 95 -18.32 -8.40 -5.00
N ARG A 96 -17.94 -7.51 -5.92
CA ARG A 96 -17.98 -7.74 -7.37
C ARG A 96 -16.73 -7.17 -8.03
N TRP A 97 -16.27 -7.82 -9.09
CA TRP A 97 -15.20 -7.29 -9.93
C TRP A 97 -15.77 -6.28 -10.91
N ILE A 98 -15.17 -5.10 -10.99
CA ILE A 98 -15.54 -4.06 -11.96
C ILE A 98 -14.56 -4.00 -13.14
N ARG A 99 -13.31 -4.44 -12.93
CA ARG A 99 -12.31 -4.51 -13.99
C ARG A 99 -11.25 -5.54 -13.66
N LYS A 100 -10.86 -6.37 -14.63
CA LYS A 100 -9.76 -7.34 -14.48
C LYS A 100 -8.46 -6.73 -15.02
N PHE A 101 -7.31 -7.05 -14.41
CA PHE A 101 -6.00 -6.58 -14.87
C PHE A 101 -5.62 -7.16 -16.25
N TRP A 102 -5.88 -8.46 -16.40
CA TRP A 102 -5.28 -9.27 -17.46
C TRP A 102 -6.25 -9.48 -18.62
N HIS A 103 -5.74 -9.39 -19.84
CA HIS A 103 -6.48 -9.77 -21.05
C HIS A 103 -6.47 -11.29 -21.25
N ASP A 104 -7.29 -11.80 -22.16
CA ASP A 104 -7.48 -13.24 -22.34
C ASP A 104 -6.20 -13.96 -22.76
N GLU A 105 -5.28 -13.31 -23.47
CA GLU A 105 -3.96 -13.85 -23.79
C GLU A 105 -3.08 -14.06 -22.55
N GLU A 106 -3.13 -13.15 -21.59
CA GLU A 106 -2.34 -13.22 -20.34
C GLU A 106 -2.91 -14.23 -19.33
N ARG A 107 -4.14 -14.69 -19.59
CA ARG A 107 -4.78 -15.80 -18.86
C ARG A 107 -4.51 -17.16 -19.51
N LYS A 108 -3.76 -17.23 -20.62
CA LYS A 108 -3.33 -18.50 -21.20
C LYS A 108 -2.07 -18.97 -20.46
N PRO A 109 -1.87 -20.30 -20.33
CA PRO A 109 -0.62 -20.82 -19.78
C PRO A 109 0.55 -20.35 -20.65
N ASP A 110 1.48 -19.62 -20.05
CA ASP A 110 2.68 -19.08 -20.73
C ASP A 110 3.96 -19.81 -20.31
N GLY A 111 3.81 -20.86 -19.50
CA GLY A 111 4.91 -21.64 -18.99
C GLY A 111 5.63 -20.99 -17.80
N GLY A 112 5.09 -19.90 -17.21
CA GLY A 112 5.57 -19.34 -15.94
C GLY A 112 7.09 -19.10 -15.88
N GLY A 113 7.74 -18.91 -17.03
CA GLY A 113 9.18 -18.73 -17.13
C GLY A 113 10.08 -19.96 -16.93
N LYS A 114 9.62 -21.21 -16.64
CA LYS A 114 10.49 -22.43 -16.65
C LYS A 114 9.81 -23.74 -17.10
N PRO A 115 10.58 -24.70 -17.68
CA PRO A 115 10.05 -25.68 -18.63
C PRO A 115 9.11 -26.75 -18.04
N GLY A 116 7.90 -26.87 -18.61
CA GLY A 116 7.12 -28.13 -18.65
C GLY A 116 5.69 -28.17 -18.09
N LYS A 117 5.19 -27.16 -17.34
CA LYS A 117 3.90 -27.26 -16.61
C LYS A 117 3.19 -25.90 -16.40
N GLY A 118 2.56 -25.35 -17.44
CA GLY A 118 2.11 -23.95 -17.46
C GLY A 118 1.16 -23.49 -16.33
N GLU A 119 1.51 -22.35 -15.73
CA GLU A 119 0.63 -21.45 -15.00
C GLU A 119 0.49 -20.13 -15.78
N THR A 120 -0.56 -19.36 -15.53
CA THR A 120 -0.89 -18.11 -16.26
C THR A 120 -0.33 -16.91 -15.50
N ARG A 121 -0.19 -15.75 -16.16
CA ARG A 121 0.22 -14.51 -15.49
C ARG A 121 -0.76 -14.13 -14.38
N GLU A 122 -2.05 -14.28 -14.64
CA GLU A 122 -3.11 -14.02 -13.65
C GLU A 122 -2.96 -14.85 -12.36
N ILE A 123 -2.52 -16.11 -12.46
CA ILE A 123 -2.34 -16.99 -11.30
C ILE A 123 -1.16 -16.54 -10.45
N ARG A 124 -0.01 -16.25 -11.07
CA ARG A 124 1.22 -15.91 -10.37
C ARG A 124 1.32 -14.46 -9.89
N MET A 125 0.38 -13.60 -10.25
CA MET A 125 0.39 -12.18 -9.87
C MET A 125 -0.65 -11.87 -8.79
N ARG A 126 -0.42 -10.82 -8.00
CA ARG A 126 -1.41 -10.21 -7.08
C ARG A 126 -1.30 -8.69 -7.13
N SER A 127 -2.33 -7.99 -6.69
CA SER A 127 -2.19 -6.56 -6.35
C SER A 127 -1.26 -6.38 -5.16
N ASN A 128 -0.62 -5.22 -5.09
CA ASN A 128 0.16 -4.75 -3.94
C ASN A 128 -0.42 -3.39 -3.50
N ASP A 129 0.38 -2.33 -3.48
CA ASP A 129 -0.09 -1.02 -3.04
C ASP A 129 -0.83 -0.23 -4.15
N GLY A 130 -1.52 0.83 -3.74
CA GLY A 130 -2.21 1.75 -4.65
C GLY A 130 -2.90 2.90 -3.93
N ALA A 131 -3.18 3.97 -4.69
CA ALA A 131 -3.81 5.18 -4.18
C ALA A 131 -4.63 5.88 -5.27
N VAL A 132 -5.45 6.84 -4.87
CA VAL A 132 -6.31 7.62 -5.77
C VAL A 132 -5.73 9.03 -5.98
N ASP A 133 -5.67 9.47 -7.23
CA ASP A 133 -5.29 10.86 -7.56
C ASP A 133 -6.42 11.86 -7.26
N ALA A 134 -6.14 13.16 -7.36
CA ALA A 134 -7.15 14.21 -7.12
C ALA A 134 -8.25 14.27 -8.21
N ALA A 135 -8.08 13.59 -9.33
CA ALA A 135 -9.09 13.46 -10.38
C ALA A 135 -10.03 12.27 -10.14
N GLY A 136 -9.77 11.44 -9.13
CA GLY A 136 -10.55 10.27 -8.77
C GLY A 136 -10.18 9.00 -9.54
N ARG A 137 -8.97 8.92 -10.12
CA ARG A 137 -8.42 7.73 -10.78
C ARG A 137 -7.73 6.84 -9.75
N PHE A 138 -8.00 5.53 -9.78
CA PHE A 138 -7.41 4.60 -8.84
C PHE A 138 -6.21 3.88 -9.46
N PHE A 139 -5.02 4.12 -8.92
CA PHE A 139 -3.79 3.45 -9.33
C PHE A 139 -3.53 2.23 -8.42
N VAL A 140 -3.19 1.09 -9.02
CA VAL A 140 -2.88 -0.15 -8.28
C VAL A 140 -1.70 -0.87 -8.93
N GLY A 141 -0.69 -1.18 -8.13
CA GLY A 141 0.42 -2.02 -8.52
C GLY A 141 0.07 -3.51 -8.48
N ALA A 142 0.59 -4.27 -9.44
CA ALA A 142 0.55 -5.73 -9.45
C ALA A 142 1.97 -6.30 -9.56
N MET A 143 2.23 -7.43 -8.91
CA MET A 143 3.53 -8.08 -8.82
C MET A 143 3.39 -9.59 -8.70
N ASN A 144 4.50 -10.32 -8.82
CA ASN A 144 4.52 -11.74 -8.50
C ASN A 144 4.06 -11.98 -7.06
N ASP A 145 3.21 -12.97 -6.87
CA ASP A 145 2.67 -13.37 -5.58
C ASP A 145 3.63 -14.35 -4.89
N PRO A 146 4.28 -13.96 -3.78
CA PRO A 146 5.29 -14.81 -3.12
C PRO A 146 4.69 -16.09 -2.52
N VAL A 147 3.36 -16.14 -2.36
CA VAL A 147 2.64 -17.34 -1.93
C VAL A 147 2.48 -18.35 -3.08
N VAL A 148 2.61 -17.90 -4.33
CA VAL A 148 2.41 -18.72 -5.54
C VAL A 148 3.73 -19.03 -6.25
N THR A 149 4.68 -18.09 -6.28
CA THR A 149 5.97 -18.25 -6.96
C THR A 149 7.13 -17.82 -6.07
N GLU A 150 8.19 -18.61 -6.06
CA GLU A 150 9.45 -18.30 -5.35
C GLU A 150 10.32 -17.30 -6.14
N THR A 151 10.02 -17.09 -7.42
CA THR A 151 10.80 -16.19 -8.28
C THR A 151 10.10 -14.84 -8.38
N PHE A 152 10.76 -13.80 -7.86
CA PHE A 152 10.43 -12.40 -8.15
C PHE A 152 11.09 -12.00 -9.46
N THR A 153 10.27 -11.56 -10.41
CA THR A 153 10.72 -10.99 -11.68
C THR A 153 10.32 -9.52 -11.74
N ASP A 154 10.67 -8.82 -12.82
CA ASP A 154 10.22 -7.47 -13.13
C ASP A 154 8.90 -7.45 -13.93
N GLU A 155 8.12 -8.53 -13.90
CA GLU A 155 6.82 -8.64 -14.59
C GLU A 155 5.73 -7.75 -13.97
N GLY A 156 6.02 -7.02 -12.89
CA GLY A 156 5.07 -6.13 -12.24
C GLY A 156 4.64 -4.95 -13.11
N ILE A 157 3.42 -4.50 -12.85
CA ILE A 157 2.75 -3.45 -13.62
C ILE A 157 2.03 -2.50 -12.66
N LEU A 158 2.16 -1.21 -12.90
CA LEU A 158 1.28 -0.20 -12.32
C LEU A 158 0.09 0.02 -13.26
N PHE A 159 -1.12 -0.25 -12.79
CA PHE A 159 -2.36 0.01 -13.50
C PHE A 159 -3.03 1.29 -13.00
N ARG A 160 -3.87 1.89 -13.85
CA ARG A 160 -4.77 3.00 -13.51
C ARG A 160 -6.17 2.71 -14.01
N LEU A 161 -7.14 2.73 -13.11
CA LEU A 161 -8.57 2.70 -13.42
C LEU A 161 -9.13 4.12 -13.41
N ASP A 162 -9.64 4.56 -14.55
CA ASP A 162 -10.25 5.88 -14.69
C ASP A 162 -11.73 5.87 -14.24
N PRO A 163 -12.33 7.05 -14.02
CA PRO A 163 -13.72 7.15 -13.59
C PRO A 163 -14.74 6.55 -14.54
N ASP A 164 -14.43 6.51 -15.84
CA ASP A 164 -15.25 5.90 -16.89
C ASP A 164 -15.11 4.38 -16.98
N GLY A 165 -14.26 3.77 -16.13
CA GLY A 165 -13.98 2.34 -16.11
C GLY A 165 -12.90 1.89 -17.09
N SER A 166 -12.26 2.81 -17.82
CA SER A 166 -11.11 2.48 -18.68
C SER A 166 -9.89 2.10 -17.84
N LEU A 167 -9.15 1.11 -18.31
CA LEU A 167 -7.98 0.55 -17.63
C LEU A 167 -6.73 0.83 -18.46
N HIS A 168 -5.72 1.41 -17.81
CA HIS A 168 -4.45 1.78 -18.44
C HIS A 168 -3.30 1.07 -17.74
N ARG A 169 -2.33 0.58 -18.52
CA ARG A 169 -1.02 0.09 -18.03
C ARG A 169 -0.08 1.30 -18.00
N MET A 170 0.20 1.81 -16.82
CA MET A 170 0.95 3.06 -16.65
C MET A 170 2.45 2.83 -16.73
N LYS A 171 2.94 1.73 -16.16
CA LYS A 171 4.35 1.35 -16.15
C LYS A 171 4.47 -0.16 -16.01
N GLU A 172 5.38 -0.76 -16.77
CA GLU A 172 5.76 -2.17 -16.69
C GLU A 172 7.25 -2.28 -16.31
N GLY A 173 7.76 -3.50 -16.10
CA GLY A 173 9.16 -3.69 -15.71
C GLY A 173 9.41 -3.37 -14.24
N ILE A 174 8.44 -3.65 -13.37
CA ILE A 174 8.50 -3.34 -11.93
C ILE A 174 8.63 -4.64 -11.15
N THR A 175 9.47 -4.69 -10.12
CA THR A 175 9.60 -5.89 -9.28
C THR A 175 8.55 -5.90 -8.17
N ILE A 176 8.48 -4.82 -7.38
CA ILE A 176 7.53 -4.68 -6.26
C ILE A 176 7.01 -3.23 -6.30
N PRO A 177 5.86 -2.96 -6.95
CA PRO A 177 5.23 -1.66 -6.94
C PRO A 177 4.63 -1.41 -5.56
N ASN A 178 5.15 -0.42 -4.87
CA ASN A 178 4.71 -0.02 -3.55
C ASN A 178 4.23 1.44 -3.58
N GLY A 179 4.35 2.16 -2.47
CA GLY A 179 3.93 3.55 -2.28
C GLY A 179 3.74 4.37 -3.55
N ILE A 180 2.51 4.81 -3.80
CA ILE A 180 2.18 5.82 -4.81
C ILE A 180 1.36 6.96 -4.21
N SER A 181 1.74 8.20 -4.48
CA SER A 181 1.03 9.40 -4.01
C SER A 181 1.39 10.62 -4.85
N TRP A 182 0.75 11.75 -4.59
CA TRP A 182 0.99 12.99 -5.32
C TRP A 182 1.48 14.08 -4.38
N THR A 183 2.19 15.07 -4.93
CA THR A 183 2.42 16.32 -4.21
C THR A 183 1.08 16.99 -3.89
N LEU A 184 1.04 17.80 -2.83
CA LEU A 184 -0.19 18.49 -2.41
C LEU A 184 -0.75 19.43 -3.49
N ASP A 185 0.10 19.91 -4.39
CA ASP A 185 -0.28 20.73 -5.56
C ASP A 185 -0.62 19.91 -6.81
N ASN A 186 -0.55 18.58 -6.73
CA ASN A 186 -0.80 17.62 -7.80
C ASN A 186 0.07 17.76 -9.06
N GLN A 187 1.23 18.42 -8.97
CA GLN A 187 2.15 18.60 -10.11
C GLN A 187 3.16 17.45 -10.25
N SER A 188 3.27 16.58 -9.25
CA SER A 188 4.17 15.42 -9.30
C SER A 188 3.55 14.20 -8.65
N VAL A 189 4.01 13.03 -9.09
CA VAL A 189 3.70 11.74 -8.50
C VAL A 189 4.98 11.14 -7.91
N TYR A 190 4.85 10.54 -6.74
CA TYR A 190 5.88 9.72 -6.11
C TYR A 190 5.56 8.26 -6.36
N PHE A 191 6.58 7.47 -6.70
CA PHE A 191 6.41 6.05 -6.97
C PHE A 191 7.60 5.24 -6.46
N THR A 192 7.29 4.11 -5.83
CA THR A 192 8.26 3.20 -5.23
C THR A 192 8.30 1.87 -5.97
N ASN A 193 9.50 1.47 -6.41
CA ASN A 193 9.82 0.07 -6.73
C ASN A 193 10.79 -0.44 -5.67
N SER A 194 10.30 -1.15 -4.65
CA SER A 194 11.00 -1.35 -3.38
C SER A 194 12.44 -1.88 -3.51
N PRO A 195 12.76 -2.87 -4.37
CA PRO A 195 14.12 -3.39 -4.52
C PRO A 195 15.14 -2.36 -5.00
N THR A 196 14.71 -1.24 -5.59
CA THR A 196 15.61 -0.15 -5.97
C THR A 196 16.08 0.68 -4.78
N GLN A 197 15.47 0.49 -3.60
CA GLN A 197 15.69 1.23 -2.36
C GLN A 197 15.45 2.75 -2.50
N LYS A 198 14.67 3.14 -3.52
CA LYS A 198 14.40 4.54 -3.88
C LYS A 198 12.91 4.80 -3.97
N ILE A 199 12.53 6.01 -3.59
CA ILE A 199 11.27 6.63 -4.00
C ILE A 199 11.62 7.66 -5.06
N MET A 200 11.03 7.52 -6.24
CA MET A 200 11.22 8.41 -7.37
C MET A 200 10.06 9.42 -7.43
N LYS A 201 10.36 10.64 -7.88
CA LYS A 201 9.37 11.68 -8.16
C LYS A 201 9.36 11.99 -9.65
N TYR A 202 8.17 12.09 -10.22
CA TYR A 202 7.95 12.34 -11.65
C TYR A 202 6.98 13.50 -11.84
N PRO A 203 7.13 14.32 -12.91
CA PRO A 203 6.09 15.26 -13.33
C PRO A 203 4.77 14.55 -13.57
N TYR A 204 3.67 15.16 -13.12
CA TYR A 204 2.31 14.64 -13.25
C TYR A 204 1.38 15.68 -13.86
N ASP A 205 0.64 15.30 -14.89
CA ASP A 205 -0.40 16.14 -15.50
C ASP A 205 -1.77 15.68 -15.01
N LEU A 206 -2.29 16.33 -13.95
CA LEU A 206 -3.58 15.97 -13.33
C LEU A 206 -4.76 15.92 -14.34
N PRO A 207 -4.94 16.86 -15.27
CA PRO A 207 -5.98 16.79 -16.30
C PRO A 207 -6.02 15.47 -17.08
N THR A 208 -4.88 14.94 -17.51
CA THR A 208 -4.82 13.71 -18.34
C THR A 208 -4.47 12.45 -17.54
N GLY A 209 -3.91 12.63 -16.35
CA GLY A 209 -3.32 11.58 -15.53
C GLY A 209 -2.00 11.02 -16.10
N THR A 210 -1.33 11.78 -16.96
CA THR A 210 -0.05 11.39 -17.59
C THR A 210 1.09 11.57 -16.61
N ILE A 211 2.00 10.59 -16.58
CA ILE A 211 3.22 10.61 -15.76
C ILE A 211 4.44 10.73 -16.69
N GLY A 212 5.31 11.70 -16.43
CA GLY A 212 6.57 11.88 -17.15
C GLY A 212 7.63 10.87 -16.73
N TRP A 213 7.46 9.59 -17.06
CA TRP A 213 8.33 8.49 -16.59
C TRP A 213 9.82 8.63 -16.94
N GLU A 214 10.15 9.36 -18.00
CA GLU A 214 11.53 9.64 -18.44
C GLU A 214 12.17 10.82 -17.69
N GLN A 215 11.40 11.53 -16.86
CA GLN A 215 11.80 12.77 -16.18
C GLN A 215 11.89 12.57 -14.66
N GLY A 216 12.18 11.34 -14.23
CA GLY A 216 12.24 10.97 -12.82
C GLY A 216 13.46 11.52 -12.09
N GLU A 217 13.25 12.05 -10.90
CA GLU A 217 14.30 12.40 -9.94
C GLU A 217 14.19 11.55 -8.67
N ILE A 218 15.32 11.29 -8.01
CA ILE A 218 15.30 10.61 -6.72
C ILE A 218 14.76 11.58 -5.68
N PHE A 219 13.62 11.24 -5.08
CA PHE A 219 13.09 11.98 -3.93
C PHE A 219 13.71 11.46 -2.63
N PHE A 220 13.78 10.15 -2.47
CA PHE A 220 14.32 9.51 -1.28
C PHE A 220 15.14 8.28 -1.66
N GLN A 221 16.29 8.11 -1.03
CA GLN A 221 17.12 6.90 -1.10
C GLN A 221 17.25 6.37 0.31
N CYS A 222 16.87 5.10 0.53
CA CYS A 222 17.01 4.46 1.83
C CYS A 222 18.49 4.45 2.26
N PRO A 223 18.84 5.03 3.42
CA PRO A 223 20.22 5.05 3.90
C PRO A 223 20.57 3.85 4.79
N TYR A 224 19.60 3.00 5.13
CA TYR A 224 19.79 1.86 6.03
C TYR A 224 20.03 0.58 5.22
N GLU A 225 21.07 -0.15 5.60
CA GLU A 225 21.38 -1.45 5.02
C GLU A 225 20.22 -2.43 5.22
N GLY A 226 19.87 -3.16 4.15
CA GLY A 226 18.75 -4.12 4.16
C GLY A 226 17.37 -3.49 4.27
N GLY A 227 17.25 -2.15 4.15
CA GLY A 227 15.98 -1.44 4.22
C GLY A 227 15.38 -1.17 2.84
N PHE A 228 14.09 -1.47 2.70
CA PHE A 228 13.34 -1.24 1.47
C PHE A 228 12.16 -0.31 1.74
N PRO A 229 12.04 0.84 1.04
CA PRO A 229 10.84 1.66 1.11
C PRO A 229 9.63 0.82 0.69
N ASP A 230 8.64 0.76 1.57
CA ASP A 230 7.43 -0.04 1.39
C ASP A 230 6.23 0.91 1.17
N GLY A 231 5.19 0.88 2.00
CA GLY A 231 4.13 1.88 2.02
C GLY A 231 4.55 3.21 2.66
N HIS A 232 3.86 4.30 2.29
CA HIS A 232 4.06 5.62 2.88
C HIS A 232 2.75 6.41 3.05
N ALA A 233 2.77 7.39 3.95
CA ALA A 233 1.67 8.34 4.14
C ALA A 233 2.21 9.78 4.18
N GLN A 234 1.48 10.71 3.57
CA GLN A 234 1.83 12.13 3.58
C GLN A 234 1.10 12.85 4.71
N ASP A 235 1.78 13.78 5.38
CA ASP A 235 1.17 14.70 6.34
C ASP A 235 0.79 16.06 5.70
N GLU A 236 0.03 16.88 6.44
CA GLU A 236 -0.46 18.18 5.94
C GLU A 236 0.65 19.21 5.67
N GLU A 237 1.88 18.95 6.11
CA GLU A 237 3.07 19.77 5.79
C GLU A 237 3.79 19.28 4.52
N GLY A 238 3.28 18.25 3.86
CA GLY A 238 3.85 17.65 2.67
C GLY A 238 5.01 16.69 2.96
N CYS A 239 5.30 16.39 4.23
CA CYS A 239 6.31 15.41 4.60
C CYS A 239 5.77 13.98 4.46
N PHE A 240 6.68 13.05 4.22
CA PHE A 240 6.38 11.63 4.02
C PHE A 240 6.76 10.83 5.25
N TRP A 241 5.86 10.00 5.74
CA TRP A 241 6.15 8.93 6.69
C TRP A 241 6.31 7.64 5.89
N ILE A 242 7.51 7.08 5.85
CA ILE A 242 7.88 5.95 4.97
C ILE A 242 8.24 4.76 5.85
N ALA A 243 7.54 3.64 5.68
CA ALA A 243 7.97 2.37 6.26
C ALA A 243 9.18 1.82 5.50
N LEU A 244 10.20 1.43 6.25
CA LEU A 244 11.41 0.82 5.73
C LEU A 244 11.43 -0.65 6.13
N PHE A 245 10.83 -1.50 5.30
CA PHE A 245 10.76 -2.93 5.51
C PHE A 245 12.16 -3.51 5.71
N GLY A 246 12.32 -4.38 6.71
CA GLY A 246 13.59 -5.00 7.08
C GLY A 246 14.42 -4.18 8.09
N THR A 247 14.00 -2.98 8.47
CA THR A 247 14.79 -2.13 9.40
C THR A 247 14.13 -1.93 10.76
N GLY A 248 12.82 -2.13 10.85
CA GLY A 248 12.03 -1.75 12.04
C GLY A 248 11.93 -0.25 12.23
N LYS A 249 11.97 0.51 11.13
CA LYS A 249 11.88 1.97 11.15
C LYS A 249 10.77 2.49 10.23
N VAL A 250 10.09 3.52 10.71
CA VAL A 250 9.38 4.48 9.87
C VAL A 250 10.13 5.80 9.97
N VAL A 251 10.42 6.43 8.83
CA VAL A 251 11.11 7.72 8.77
C VAL A 251 10.17 8.82 8.29
N ARG A 252 10.26 10.01 8.88
CA ARG A 252 9.62 11.22 8.37
C ARG A 252 10.61 11.97 7.49
N VAL A 253 10.27 12.19 6.24
CA VAL A 253 11.10 12.81 5.21
C VAL A 253 10.47 14.12 4.74
N ASN A 254 11.23 15.21 4.73
CA ASN A 254 10.73 16.51 4.28
C ASN A 254 10.59 16.56 2.72
N PRO A 255 9.97 17.61 2.15
CA PRO A 255 9.84 17.73 0.69
C PRO A 255 11.16 17.78 -0.09
N GLN A 256 12.29 17.97 0.59
CA GLN A 256 13.65 17.94 0.01
C GLN A 256 14.28 16.55 0.04
N GLY A 257 13.61 15.54 0.59
CA GLY A 257 14.13 14.17 0.68
C GLY A 257 14.98 13.90 1.93
N GLU A 258 15.00 14.80 2.90
CA GLU A 258 15.81 14.68 4.12
C GLU A 258 15.03 14.07 5.29
N ILE A 259 15.63 13.12 6.01
CA ILE A 259 15.04 12.53 7.21
C ILE A 259 15.06 13.58 8.34
N ILE A 260 13.88 13.86 8.89
CA ILE A 260 13.67 14.81 10.00
C ILE A 260 13.06 14.14 11.24
N ALA A 261 12.54 12.91 11.13
CA ALA A 261 12.17 12.10 12.29
C ALA A 261 12.31 10.60 12.00
N GLU A 262 12.42 9.80 13.06
CA GLU A 262 12.46 8.33 13.02
C GLU A 262 11.56 7.74 14.12
N ILE A 263 10.85 6.67 13.80
CA ILE A 263 10.12 5.82 14.75
C ILE A 263 10.74 4.43 14.70
N GLU A 264 11.16 3.91 15.85
CA GLU A 264 11.70 2.54 15.98
C GLU A 264 10.63 1.58 16.54
N PHE A 265 10.58 0.36 16.00
CA PHE A 265 9.56 -0.65 16.28
C PHE A 265 10.15 -1.96 16.83
N PRO A 266 9.38 -2.75 17.61
CA PRO A 266 9.82 -4.03 18.15
C PRO A 266 9.65 -5.20 17.14
N THR A 267 9.74 -4.89 15.85
CA THR A 267 9.78 -5.82 14.71
C THR A 267 10.48 -5.14 13.55
N ARG A 268 11.19 -5.89 12.69
CA ARG A 268 11.86 -5.29 11.52
C ARG A 268 10.95 -5.12 10.30
N CYS A 269 9.84 -5.86 10.24
CA CYS A 269 8.98 -5.98 9.06
C CYS A 269 7.81 -4.98 9.07
N VAL A 270 8.06 -3.69 9.32
CA VAL A 270 7.03 -2.64 9.17
C VAL A 270 6.72 -2.40 7.70
N THR A 271 5.45 -2.23 7.35
CA THR A 271 4.99 -2.28 5.96
C THR A 271 4.37 -0.98 5.48
N CYS A 272 3.39 -0.43 6.20
CA CYS A 272 2.70 0.76 5.72
C CYS A 272 2.18 1.65 6.87
N PRO A 273 2.48 2.95 6.87
CA PRO A 273 1.88 3.92 7.76
C PRO A 273 0.57 4.47 7.17
N GLY A 274 -0.39 4.82 8.02
CA GLY A 274 -1.64 5.48 7.66
C GLY A 274 -2.15 6.36 8.79
N PHE A 275 -2.67 7.54 8.46
CA PHE A 275 -3.10 8.52 9.45
C PHE A 275 -4.56 8.33 9.89
N ALA A 276 -4.82 8.50 11.18
CA ALA A 276 -6.13 8.86 11.72
C ALA A 276 -5.99 10.13 12.57
N GLY A 277 -6.29 11.30 11.98
CA GLY A 277 -6.00 12.58 12.61
C GLY A 277 -4.49 12.79 12.74
N THR A 278 -4.00 13.02 13.96
CA THR A 278 -2.56 13.14 14.27
C THR A 278 -1.89 11.81 14.62
N GLU A 279 -2.68 10.75 14.73
CA GLU A 279 -2.18 9.41 15.02
C GLU A 279 -1.73 8.73 13.73
N LEU A 280 -0.52 8.18 13.77
CA LEU A 280 0.02 7.30 12.75
C LEU A 280 -0.19 5.86 13.18
N PHE A 281 -0.97 5.12 12.41
CA PHE A 281 -1.10 3.68 12.50
C PHE A 281 -0.11 3.03 11.54
N VAL A 282 0.61 2.01 12.00
CA VAL A 282 1.64 1.35 11.18
C VAL A 282 1.41 -0.15 11.19
N THR A 283 1.23 -0.73 10.01
CA THR A 283 1.10 -2.18 9.83
C THR A 283 2.47 -2.85 9.77
N SER A 284 2.52 -4.16 10.04
CA SER A 284 3.72 -4.98 9.84
C SER A 284 3.38 -6.37 9.30
N ALA A 285 4.41 -7.09 8.84
CA ALA A 285 4.31 -8.44 8.31
C ALA A 285 4.93 -9.48 9.25
N ALA A 286 4.72 -10.76 8.94
CA ALA A 286 5.49 -11.85 9.50
C ALA A 286 6.98 -11.73 9.14
N GLU A 287 7.85 -12.20 10.03
CA GLU A 287 9.30 -12.24 9.80
C GLU A 287 9.65 -13.25 8.71
N GLU A 288 10.42 -12.81 7.72
CA GLU A 288 10.84 -13.64 6.58
C GLU A 288 12.06 -14.50 6.91
N GLU A 289 12.89 -14.07 7.87
CA GLU A 289 14.08 -14.80 8.32
C GLU A 289 14.06 -15.04 9.85
N PRO A 290 13.09 -15.82 10.38
CA PRO A 290 12.85 -15.92 11.82
C PRO A 290 14.00 -16.56 12.60
N GLU A 291 14.85 -17.35 11.95
CA GLU A 291 16.06 -17.92 12.55
C GLU A 291 17.15 -16.85 12.77
N HIS A 292 17.26 -15.88 11.85
CA HIS A 292 18.23 -14.79 11.94
C HIS A 292 17.71 -13.64 12.82
N TYR A 293 16.40 -13.40 12.82
CA TYR A 293 15.75 -12.28 13.52
C TYR A 293 14.67 -12.74 14.49
N ALA A 294 14.97 -13.72 15.33
CA ALA A 294 14.03 -14.26 16.33
C ALA A 294 13.39 -13.19 17.22
N TRP A 295 14.07 -12.07 17.49
CA TRP A 295 13.53 -10.95 18.26
C TRP A 295 12.31 -10.29 17.60
N SER A 296 12.31 -10.22 16.26
CA SER A 296 11.27 -9.57 15.45
C SER A 296 9.96 -10.36 15.45
N THR A 297 10.05 -11.68 15.59
CA THR A 297 8.89 -12.61 15.54
C THR A 297 7.85 -12.35 16.63
N LYS A 298 8.26 -11.79 17.78
CA LYS A 298 7.36 -11.55 18.93
C LYS A 298 6.27 -10.52 18.65
N CYS A 299 6.58 -9.51 17.84
CA CYS A 299 5.66 -8.41 17.51
C CYS A 299 5.44 -8.28 15.99
N GLN A 300 5.77 -9.33 15.23
CA GLN A 300 5.49 -9.39 13.79
C GLN A 300 3.97 -9.33 13.51
N GLY A 301 3.59 -8.99 12.28
CA GLY A 301 2.19 -9.06 11.83
C GLY A 301 1.22 -8.29 12.72
N SER A 302 1.62 -7.11 13.20
CA SER A 302 0.92 -6.34 14.22
C SER A 302 0.54 -4.96 13.70
N LEU A 303 -0.43 -4.33 14.36
CA LEU A 303 -0.75 -2.92 14.17
C LEU A 303 -0.11 -2.13 15.31
N TYR A 304 0.56 -1.05 14.96
CA TYR A 304 1.15 -0.09 15.88
C TYR A 304 0.44 1.26 15.77
N ARG A 305 0.57 2.08 16.80
CA ARG A 305 -0.08 3.40 16.88
C ARG A 305 0.81 4.37 17.64
N ILE A 306 0.93 5.60 17.14
CA ILE A 306 1.63 6.70 17.82
C ILE A 306 1.06 8.04 17.39
N ASP A 307 0.89 8.99 18.33
CA ASP A 307 0.58 10.39 17.99
C ASP A 307 1.88 11.11 17.61
N VAL A 308 1.94 11.60 16.36
CA VAL A 308 3.12 12.29 15.81
C VAL A 308 2.98 13.81 15.86
N GLY A 309 1.84 14.33 16.32
CA GLY A 309 1.56 15.75 16.52
C GLY A 309 1.24 16.55 15.25
N VAL A 310 1.22 15.91 14.08
CA VAL A 310 0.86 16.50 12.78
C VAL A 310 -0.23 15.66 12.12
N ARG A 311 -1.20 16.30 11.47
CA ARG A 311 -2.29 15.56 10.80
C ARG A 311 -1.85 14.97 9.47
N GLY A 312 -2.46 13.84 9.12
CA GLY A 312 -2.36 13.29 7.76
C GLY A 312 -2.97 14.21 6.70
N ALA A 313 -2.41 14.17 5.49
CA ALA A 313 -3.00 14.81 4.33
C ALA A 313 -4.34 14.16 3.96
N PRO A 314 -5.27 14.90 3.31
CA PRO A 314 -6.53 14.32 2.85
C PRO A 314 -6.31 13.20 1.83
N LEU A 315 -7.01 12.07 2.02
CA LEU A 315 -7.07 11.00 1.03
C LEU A 315 -8.13 11.30 -0.03
N ASN A 316 -7.79 11.07 -1.30
CA ASN A 316 -8.74 11.19 -2.40
C ASN A 316 -9.68 9.97 -2.45
N ARG A 317 -10.81 10.13 -3.16
CA ARG A 317 -11.81 9.08 -3.36
C ARG A 317 -11.90 8.72 -4.83
N TYR A 318 -12.05 7.43 -5.11
CA TYR A 318 -12.28 6.95 -6.47
C TYR A 318 -13.62 7.47 -6.98
N ARG A 319 -13.64 8.04 -8.19
CA ARG A 319 -14.88 8.46 -8.84
C ARG A 319 -15.38 7.32 -9.69
N ASN A 320 -16.53 6.75 -9.38
CA ASN A 320 -17.15 5.73 -10.20
C ASN A 320 -18.26 6.35 -11.08
N GLN A 321 -17.93 6.73 -12.31
CA GLN A 321 -18.88 7.28 -13.29
C GLN A 321 -19.33 6.24 -14.32
N GLY A 322 -18.51 5.21 -14.54
CA GLY A 322 -18.88 4.01 -15.28
C GLY A 322 -19.85 3.18 -14.44
N GLY A 323 -21.14 3.49 -14.52
CA GLY A 323 -22.20 2.76 -13.81
C GLY A 323 -22.01 1.25 -13.91
N ALA A 324 -22.02 0.59 -12.74
CA ALA A 324 -22.19 -0.86 -12.64
C ALA A 324 -23.67 -1.21 -12.65
#